data_AF-A0A948QAN0-F1
#
_entry.id   AF-A0A948QAN0-F1
#
_cell.length_a   1.000
_cell.length_b   1.000
_cell.length_c   1.000
_cell.angle_alpha   90.00
_cell.angle_beta   90.00
_cell.angle_gamma   90.00
#
_symmetry.space_group_name_H-M   'P 1'
#
loop_
_entity.id
_entity.type
_entity.pdbx_description
1 polymer ?
#
loop_
_entity_poly.entity_id
_entity_poly.type
_entity_poly.pdbx_seq_one_letter_code
_entity_poly.pdbx_strand_id
1 'polypeptide(L)'
;MRLSKYLYIFKNGWQYQLEYRLNTIIRFLIAFISLISIFYLWSSVYGEKVSLMGYSKESIITYFILIGYLTASIYTYPSIDSEIRDGTLSIYLTKPIKYMFMHYWKELSKAVFRLITALPILLLIFFIFKDSIYFVKDPVQYLILILTIFGAFNILFLINIL
;
A
#
# COMPACT_ATOMS: atom_id res chain seq x y z
N MET A 1 -13.65 26.04 2.59
CA MET A 1 -13.29 24.74 3.21
C MET A 1 -11.87 24.89 3.76
N ARG A 2 -11.61 24.83 5.07
CA ARG A 2 -10.24 25.05 5.60
C ARG A 2 -9.43 23.74 5.53
N LEU A 3 -8.40 23.71 4.67
CA LEU A 3 -7.51 22.55 4.47
C LEU A 3 -6.85 22.07 5.77
N SER A 4 -6.62 22.99 6.71
CA SER A 4 -6.01 22.70 8.02
C SER A 4 -6.73 21.60 8.82
N LYS A 5 -8.07 21.50 8.70
CA LYS A 5 -8.85 20.45 9.38
C LYS A 5 -8.50 19.05 8.88
N TYR A 6 -8.31 18.92 7.57
CA TYR A 6 -8.00 17.64 6.93
C TYR A 6 -6.55 17.22 7.15
N LEU A 7 -5.62 18.17 7.18
CA LEU A 7 -4.24 17.92 7.58
C LEU A 7 -4.15 17.46 9.05
N TYR A 8 -5.02 17.96 9.92
CA TYR A 8 -5.11 17.48 11.30
C TYR A 8 -5.61 16.03 11.37
N ILE A 9 -6.63 15.67 10.59
CA ILE A 9 -7.09 14.28 10.45
C ILE A 9 -5.94 13.38 9.96
N PHE A 10 -5.18 13.84 8.97
CA PHE A 10 -4.03 13.13 8.47
C PHE A 10 -2.96 12.89 9.55
N LYS A 11 -2.61 13.94 10.30
CA LYS A 11 -1.66 13.84 11.41
C LYS A 11 -2.14 12.87 12.50
N ASN A 12 -3.43 12.93 12.84
CA ASN A 12 -4.01 12.02 13.82
C ASN A 12 -3.95 10.56 13.34
N GLY A 13 -4.19 10.32 12.04
CA GLY A 13 -4.03 8.98 11.47
C GLY A 13 -2.61 8.42 11.65
N TRP A 14 -1.56 9.25 11.53
CA TRP A 14 -0.19 8.81 11.82
C TRP A 14 0.04 8.51 13.30
N GLN A 15 -0.48 9.34 14.20
CA GLN A 15 -0.39 9.10 15.64
C GLN A 15 -1.05 7.78 16.02
N TYR A 16 -2.22 7.50 15.46
CA TYR A 16 -2.91 6.23 15.63
C TYR A 16 -2.06 5.04 15.14
N GLN A 17 -1.46 5.13 13.95
CA GLN A 17 -0.60 4.03 13.47
C GLN A 17 0.65 3.81 14.34
N LEU A 18 1.21 4.88 14.91
CA LEU A 18 2.36 4.81 15.82
C LEU A 18 1.98 4.28 17.21
N GLU A 19 0.77 4.55 17.69
CA GLU A 19 0.22 3.97 18.91
C GLU A 19 0.15 2.44 18.78
N TYR A 20 -0.36 1.95 17.65
CA TYR A 20 -0.41 0.51 17.33
C TYR A 20 0.85 0.00 16.59
N ARG A 21 2.03 0.54 16.91
CA ARG A 21 3.31 0.18 16.25
C ARG A 21 3.61 -1.31 16.19
N LEU A 22 3.19 -2.10 17.19
CA LEU A 22 3.39 -3.55 17.18
C LEU A 22 2.61 -4.23 16.04
N ASN A 23 1.39 -3.78 15.77
CA ASN A 23 0.60 -4.27 14.62
C ASN A 23 1.34 -3.99 13.30
N THR A 24 1.92 -2.79 13.17
CA THR A 24 2.74 -2.41 12.02
C THR A 24 3.97 -3.32 11.87
N ILE A 25 4.70 -3.58 12.95
CA ILE A 25 5.88 -4.47 12.94
C ILE A 25 5.49 -5.90 12.55
N ILE A 26 4.42 -6.45 13.14
CA ILE A 26 3.94 -7.81 12.84
C ILE A 26 3.56 -7.90 11.35
N ARG A 27 2.86 -6.90 10.81
CA ARG A 27 2.54 -6.86 9.37
C ARG A 27 3.79 -6.87 8.51
N PHE A 28 4.85 -6.16 8.91
CA PHE A 28 6.12 -6.20 8.17
C PHE A 28 6.80 -7.56 8.22
N LEU A 29 6.81 -8.22 9.37
CA LEU A 29 7.38 -9.56 9.47
C LEU A 29 6.64 -10.55 8.56
N ILE A 30 5.30 -10.51 8.57
CA ILE A 30 4.47 -11.35 7.70
C ILE A 30 4.75 -11.04 6.22
N ALA A 31 4.79 -9.75 5.85
CA ALA A 31 5.08 -9.33 4.48
C ALA A 31 6.47 -9.78 4.01
N PHE A 32 7.49 -9.66 4.87
CA PHE A 32 8.84 -10.11 4.57
C PHE A 32 8.91 -11.61 4.30
N ILE A 33 8.29 -12.41 5.17
CA ILE A 33 8.22 -13.86 5.00
C ILE A 33 7.48 -14.21 3.70
N SER A 34 6.37 -13.54 3.42
CA SER A 34 5.61 -13.75 2.18
C SER A 34 6.42 -13.44 0.93
N LEU A 35 7.21 -12.35 0.95
CA LEU A 35 8.08 -11.96 -0.16
C LEU A 35 9.27 -12.91 -0.37
N ILE A 36 9.85 -13.43 0.72
CA ILE A 36 10.86 -14.49 0.62
C ILE A 36 10.26 -15.75 0.00
N SER A 37 9.06 -16.15 0.45
CA SER A 37 8.37 -17.32 -0.08
C SER A 37 8.09 -17.18 -1.58
N ILE A 38 7.64 -16.02 -2.05
CA ILE A 38 7.36 -15.84 -3.49
C ILE A 38 8.63 -15.87 -4.33
N PHE A 39 9.75 -15.34 -3.80
CA PHE A 39 11.05 -15.43 -4.46
C PHE A 39 11.50 -16.89 -4.66
N TYR A 40 11.45 -17.71 -3.60
CA TYR A 40 11.84 -19.11 -3.68
C TYR A 40 10.88 -19.95 -4.51
N LEU A 41 9.57 -19.66 -4.42
CA LEU A 41 8.56 -20.29 -5.28
C LEU A 41 8.89 -20.07 -6.75
N TRP A 42 9.07 -18.83 -7.19
CA TRP A 42 9.38 -18.55 -8.59
C TRP A 42 10.78 -19.00 -9.01
N SER A 43 11.75 -19.00 -8.09
CA SER A 43 13.06 -19.61 -8.34
C SER A 43 12.94 -21.10 -8.64
N SER A 44 12.09 -21.83 -7.92
CA SER A 44 11.82 -23.25 -8.13
C SER A 44 11.07 -23.50 -9.45
N VAL A 45 10.07 -22.67 -9.76
CA VAL A 45 9.27 -22.79 -10.99
C VAL A 45 10.12 -22.58 -12.25
N TYR A 46 11.06 -21.63 -12.24
CA TYR A 46 11.96 -21.41 -13.36
C TYR A 46 12.99 -22.53 -13.50
N GLY A 47 13.54 -23.06 -12.40
CA GLY A 47 14.57 -24.11 -12.45
C GLY A 47 15.77 -23.67 -13.31
N GLU A 48 16.07 -24.44 -14.36
CA GLU A 48 17.11 -24.11 -15.36
C GLU A 48 16.59 -23.29 -16.56
N LYS A 49 15.28 -23.02 -16.64
CA LYS A 49 14.70 -22.28 -17.76
C LYS A 49 15.09 -20.81 -17.67
N VAL A 50 15.59 -20.26 -18.78
CA VAL A 50 15.93 -18.83 -18.88
C VAL A 50 14.68 -17.95 -18.97
N SER A 51 13.60 -18.45 -19.57
CA SER A 51 12.34 -17.71 -19.70
C SER A 51 11.12 -18.61 -19.58
N LEU A 52 10.01 -18.04 -19.08
CA LEU A 52 8.70 -18.65 -19.08
C LEU A 52 7.73 -17.67 -19.75
N MET A 53 7.06 -18.12 -20.81
CA MET A 53 6.07 -17.31 -21.55
C MET A 53 6.60 -15.92 -21.98
N GLY A 54 7.88 -15.81 -22.32
CA GLY A 54 8.52 -14.56 -22.72
C GLY A 54 8.97 -13.65 -21.57
N TYR A 55 8.74 -14.04 -20.32
CA TYR A 55 9.19 -13.29 -19.14
C TYR A 55 10.42 -13.94 -18.50
N SER A 56 11.37 -13.11 -18.07
CA SER A 56 12.53 -13.55 -17.30
C SER A 56 12.17 -13.74 -15.83
N LYS A 57 12.93 -14.57 -15.13
CA LYS A 57 12.77 -14.80 -13.69
C LYS A 57 12.79 -13.48 -12.91
N GLU A 58 13.72 -12.59 -13.25
CA GLU A 58 13.92 -11.30 -12.59
C GLU A 58 12.70 -10.40 -12.77
N SER A 59 12.10 -10.39 -13.96
CA SER A 59 10.91 -9.59 -14.24
C SER A 59 9.69 -10.05 -13.42
N ILE A 60 9.47 -11.37 -13.32
CA ILE A 60 8.34 -11.93 -12.56
C ILE A 60 8.53 -11.68 -11.05
N ILE A 61 9.72 -11.94 -10.53
CA ILE A 61 10.04 -11.71 -9.12
C ILE A 61 9.86 -10.22 -8.76
N THR A 62 10.38 -9.32 -9.59
CA THR A 62 10.25 -7.88 -9.38
C THR A 62 8.79 -7.46 -9.39
N TYR A 63 7.99 -7.99 -10.33
CA TYR A 63 6.56 -7.74 -10.39
C TYR A 63 5.83 -8.18 -9.10
N PHE A 64 6.06 -9.41 -8.63
CA PHE A 64 5.40 -9.91 -7.43
C PHE A 64 5.82 -9.17 -6.15
N ILE A 65 7.09 -8.75 -6.06
CA ILE A 65 7.56 -7.92 -4.95
C ILE A 65 6.85 -6.57 -4.95
N LEU A 66 6.79 -5.90 -6.11
CA LEU A 66 6.15 -4.60 -6.25
C LEU A 66 4.65 -4.68 -5.97
N ILE A 67 3.93 -5.65 -6.54
CA ILE A 67 2.49 -5.77 -6.32
C ILE A 67 2.16 -6.14 -4.88
N GLY A 68 2.97 -6.99 -4.23
CA GLY A 68 2.84 -7.31 -2.82
C GLY A 68 3.02 -6.08 -1.93
N TYR A 69 4.07 -5.30 -2.19
CA TYR A 69 4.34 -4.03 -1.51
C TYR A 69 3.21 -3.01 -1.69
N LEU A 70 2.74 -2.81 -2.92
CA LEU A 70 1.69 -1.84 -3.23
C LEU A 70 0.33 -2.26 -2.65
N THR A 71 -0.01 -3.54 -2.73
CA THR A 71 -1.26 -4.07 -2.17
C THR A 71 -1.27 -3.92 -0.65
N ALA A 72 -0.19 -4.30 0.03
CA ALA A 72 -0.09 -4.15 1.49
C ALA A 72 -0.18 -2.68 1.94
N SER A 73 0.22 -1.74 1.09
CA SER A 73 0.29 -0.33 1.44
C SER A 73 -0.96 0.46 1.08
N ILE A 74 -1.49 0.30 -0.13
CA ILE A 74 -2.56 1.13 -0.70
C ILE A 74 -3.94 0.58 -0.33
N TYR A 75 -4.08 -0.74 -0.26
CA TYR A 75 -5.37 -1.37 -0.07
C TYR A 75 -5.99 -0.98 1.27
N THR A 76 -7.27 -0.60 1.25
CA THR A 76 -7.91 0.03 2.38
C THR A 76 -9.39 -0.32 2.45
N TYR A 77 -9.91 -0.37 3.67
CA TYR A 77 -11.31 -0.63 3.98
C TYR A 77 -11.81 0.49 4.89
N PRO A 78 -12.49 1.51 4.35
CA PRO A 78 -13.14 2.54 5.15
C PRO A 78 -14.19 1.91 6.06
N SER A 79 -14.33 2.41 7.28
CA SER A 79 -15.27 1.91 8.29
C SER A 79 -16.73 2.33 8.06
N ILE A 80 -17.10 2.71 6.83
CA ILE A 80 -18.38 3.36 6.52
C ILE A 80 -19.55 2.39 6.76
N ASP A 81 -19.40 1.13 6.37
CA ASP A 81 -20.39 0.07 6.59
C ASP A 81 -20.72 -0.09 8.08
N SER A 82 -19.70 -0.14 8.93
CA SER A 82 -19.86 -0.24 10.38
C SER A 82 -20.48 1.02 10.98
N GLU A 83 -20.11 2.21 10.48
CA GLU A 83 -20.66 3.47 10.96
C GLU A 83 -22.14 3.64 10.61
N ILE A 84 -22.58 3.10 9.46
CA ILE A 84 -23.99 3.04 9.08
C ILE A 84 -24.74 2.06 9.98
N ARG A 85 -24.22 0.83 10.11
CA ARG A 85 -24.85 -0.23 10.91
C ARG A 85 -25.03 0.18 12.38
N ASP A 86 -24.04 0.86 12.93
CA ASP A 86 -24.02 1.25 14.35
C ASP A 86 -24.68 2.62 14.59
N GLY A 87 -25.21 3.28 13.56
CA GLY A 87 -25.90 4.58 13.64
C GLY A 87 -24.98 5.79 13.92
N THR A 88 -23.67 5.58 14.02
CA THR A 88 -22.68 6.61 14.33
C THR A 88 -22.43 7.59 13.18
N LEU A 89 -22.86 7.25 11.96
CA LEU A 89 -22.84 8.16 10.80
C LEU A 89 -23.52 9.51 11.10
N SER A 90 -24.66 9.48 11.80
CA SER A 90 -25.44 10.69 12.16
C SER A 90 -24.61 11.73 12.92
N ILE A 91 -23.71 11.27 13.81
CA ILE A 91 -22.81 12.11 14.61
C ILE A 91 -21.78 12.83 13.73
N TYR A 92 -21.38 12.22 12.62
CA TYR A 92 -20.44 12.84 11.69
C TYR A 92 -21.11 13.84 10.75
N LEU A 93 -22.37 13.60 10.37
CA LEU A 93 -23.12 14.50 9.49
C LEU A 93 -23.49 15.84 10.15
N THR A 94 -23.60 15.88 11.49
CA THR A 94 -23.83 17.13 12.24
C THR A 94 -22.57 17.99 12.38
N LYS A 95 -21.38 17.43 12.12
CA LYS A 95 -20.12 18.16 12.23
C LYS A 95 -19.88 19.01 10.96
N PRO A 96 -19.24 20.18 11.07
CA PRO A 96 -18.93 21.04 9.93
C PRO A 96 -17.69 20.54 9.15
N ILE A 97 -17.71 19.26 8.75
CA ILE A 97 -16.68 18.55 7.98
C ILE A 97 -17.40 17.64 6.98
N LYS A 98 -16.99 17.66 5.71
CA LYS A 98 -17.54 16.74 4.71
C LYS A 98 -17.12 15.31 5.02
N TYR A 99 -18.10 14.43 5.24
CA TYR A 99 -17.90 13.02 5.61
C TYR A 99 -16.97 12.27 4.65
N MET A 100 -17.22 12.35 3.34
CA MET A 100 -16.39 11.67 2.33
C MET A 100 -14.94 12.13 2.36
N PHE A 101 -14.70 13.44 2.47
CA PHE A 101 -13.34 13.97 2.56
C PHE A 101 -12.66 13.57 3.88
N MET A 102 -13.41 13.49 4.98
CA MET A 102 -12.85 13.03 6.25
C MET A 102 -12.29 11.60 6.11
N HIS A 103 -13.07 10.69 5.52
CA HIS A 103 -12.64 9.32 5.25
C HIS A 103 -11.50 9.27 4.24
N TYR A 104 -11.55 10.06 3.16
CA TYR A 104 -10.47 10.15 2.19
C TYR A 104 -9.13 10.48 2.85
N TRP A 105 -9.10 11.53 3.68
CA TRP A 105 -7.87 11.95 4.37
C TRP A 105 -7.41 10.97 5.44
N LYS A 106 -8.35 10.29 6.13
CA LYS A 106 -8.06 9.22 7.09
C LYS A 106 -7.40 8.03 6.38
N GLU A 107 -7.96 7.57 5.27
CA GLU A 107 -7.42 6.44 4.51
C GLU A 107 -6.11 6.79 3.79
N LEU A 108 -6.01 8.01 3.24
CA LEU A 108 -4.76 8.52 2.66
C LEU A 108 -3.64 8.54 3.69
N SER A 109 -3.93 8.98 4.91
CA SER A 109 -2.95 8.93 6.01
C SER A 109 -2.44 7.53 6.27
N LYS A 110 -3.33 6.54 6.36
CA LYS A 110 -2.93 5.15 6.58
C LYS A 110 -2.12 4.61 5.41
N ALA A 111 -2.53 4.88 4.18
CA ALA A 111 -1.84 4.41 2.98
C ALA A 111 -0.43 5.01 2.87
N VAL A 112 -0.27 6.31 3.05
CA VAL A 112 1.04 6.99 3.05
C VAL A 112 1.92 6.48 4.19
N PHE A 113 1.35 6.31 5.39
CA PHE A 113 2.10 5.74 6.50
C PHE A 113 2.63 4.35 6.17
N ARG A 114 1.78 3.44 5.67
CA ARG A 114 2.18 2.07 5.30
C ARG A 114 3.19 2.04 4.16
N LEU A 115 3.03 2.87 3.13
CA LEU A 115 4.00 3.00 2.04
C LEU A 115 5.39 3.34 2.62
N ILE A 116 5.50 4.41 3.40
CA ILE A 116 6.77 4.88 3.96
C ILE A 116 7.36 3.84 4.90
N THR A 117 6.55 3.29 5.79
CA THR A 117 7.03 2.35 6.81
C THR A 117 7.40 0.98 6.23
N ALA A 118 6.87 0.61 5.06
CA ALA A 118 7.29 -0.57 4.30
C ALA A 118 8.50 -0.32 3.38
N LEU A 119 8.97 0.93 3.19
CA LEU A 119 10.17 1.18 2.38
C LEU A 119 11.43 0.46 2.87
N PRO A 120 11.73 0.40 4.19
CA PRO A 120 12.90 -0.32 4.68
C PRO A 120 12.89 -1.80 4.30
N ILE A 121 11.73 -2.46 4.33
CA ILE A 121 11.63 -3.88 3.99
C ILE A 121 11.82 -4.09 2.48
N LEU A 122 11.27 -3.19 1.68
CA LEU A 122 11.45 -3.20 0.23
C LEU A 122 12.93 -2.99 -0.14
N LEU A 123 13.60 -2.03 0.51
CA LEU A 123 15.03 -1.77 0.32
C LEU A 123 15.90 -2.95 0.78
N LEU A 124 15.55 -3.60 1.89
CA LEU A 124 16.24 -4.79 2.37
C LEU A 124 16.15 -5.94 1.37
N ILE A 125 14.96 -6.17 0.79
CA ILE A 125 14.75 -7.18 -0.24
C ILE A 125 15.52 -6.84 -1.51
N PHE A 126 15.48 -5.58 -1.95
CA PHE A 126 16.28 -5.12 -3.09
C PHE A 126 17.78 -5.31 -2.86
N PHE A 127 18.25 -5.15 -1.63
CA PHE A 127 19.64 -5.38 -1.28
C PHE A 127 20.01 -6.87 -1.28
N ILE A 128 19.18 -7.74 -0.70
CA ILE A 128 19.43 -9.19 -0.62
C ILE A 128 19.37 -9.85 -2.01
N PHE A 129 18.43 -9.42 -2.86
CA PHE A 129 18.16 -10.06 -4.15
C PHE A 129 18.56 -9.18 -5.34
N LYS A 130 19.53 -8.28 -5.15
CA LYS A 130 19.94 -7.28 -6.15
C LYS A 130 20.18 -7.85 -7.55
N ASP A 131 20.82 -9.01 -7.63
CA ASP A 131 21.19 -9.64 -8.91
C ASP A 131 20.01 -10.36 -9.59
N SER A 132 18.90 -10.57 -8.86
CA SER A 132 17.70 -11.25 -9.34
C SER A 132 16.53 -10.28 -9.59
N ILE A 133 16.80 -8.98 -9.64
CA ILE A 133 15.78 -7.94 -9.76
C ILE A 133 16.03 -7.10 -11.01
N TYR A 134 14.95 -6.85 -11.75
CA TYR A 134 14.98 -6.03 -12.94
C TYR A 134 14.75 -4.56 -12.57
N PHE A 135 15.76 -3.72 -12.81
CA PHE A 135 15.64 -2.27 -12.62
C PHE A 135 15.24 -1.59 -13.92
N VAL A 136 14.18 -0.78 -13.84
CA VAL A 136 13.78 0.12 -14.90
C VAL A 136 14.79 1.27 -15.00
N LYS A 137 15.33 1.51 -16.20
CA LYS A 137 16.33 2.56 -16.43
C LYS A 137 15.73 3.93 -16.79
N ASP A 138 14.47 3.95 -17.22
CA ASP A 138 13.82 5.17 -17.70
C ASP A 138 13.14 5.94 -16.54
N PRO A 139 13.55 7.19 -16.25
CA PRO A 139 12.95 8.02 -15.20
C PRO A 139 11.45 8.30 -15.43
N VAL A 140 10.98 8.32 -16.68
CA VAL A 140 9.57 8.59 -17.01
C VAL A 140 8.66 7.50 -16.45
N GLN A 141 9.11 6.25 -16.42
CA GLN A 141 8.33 5.13 -15.92
C GLN A 141 8.07 5.23 -14.41
N TYR A 142 8.98 5.84 -13.64
CA TYR A 142 8.74 6.11 -12.22
C TYR A 142 7.69 7.18 -12.00
N LEU A 143 7.63 8.20 -12.87
CA LEU A 143 6.56 9.19 -12.82
C LEU A 143 5.21 8.55 -13.16
N ILE A 144 5.17 7.70 -14.19
CA ILE A 144 3.98 6.91 -14.54
C ILE A 144 3.57 6.03 -13.36
N LEU A 145 4.51 5.37 -12.69
CA LEU A 145 4.23 4.53 -11.52
C LEU A 145 3.61 5.34 -10.38
N ILE A 146 4.09 6.55 -10.10
CA ILE A 146 3.51 7.41 -9.06
C ILE A 146 2.07 7.81 -9.44
N LEU A 147 1.83 8.15 -10.71
CA LEU A 147 0.50 8.49 -11.21
C LEU A 147 -0.46 7.29 -11.14
N THR A 148 -0.01 6.09 -11.49
CA THR A 148 -0.85 4.88 -11.42
C THR A 148 -1.14 4.48 -9.98
N ILE A 149 -0.18 4.61 -9.06
CA ILE A 149 -0.40 4.42 -7.62
C ILE A 149 -1.46 5.39 -7.10
N PHE A 150 -1.35 6.66 -7.47
CA PHE A 150 -2.34 7.66 -7.09
C PHE A 150 -3.73 7.34 -7.67
N GLY A 151 -3.80 6.97 -8.94
CA GLY A 151 -5.05 6.54 -9.58
C GLY A 151 -5.66 5.31 -8.90
N ALA A 152 -4.85 4.29 -8.63
CA ALA A 152 -5.26 3.06 -7.96
C ALA A 152 -5.83 3.34 -6.56
N PHE A 153 -5.19 4.22 -5.78
CA PHE A 153 -5.72 4.63 -4.48
C PHE A 153 -7.10 5.27 -4.60
N ASN A 154 -7.28 6.18 -5.55
CA ASN A 154 -8.58 6.85 -5.76
C ASN A 154 -9.66 5.86 -6.20
N ILE A 155 -9.34 4.94 -7.13
CA ILE A 155 -10.27 3.90 -7.58
C ILE A 155 -10.67 3.00 -6.42
N LEU A 156 -9.70 2.50 -5.64
CA LEU A 156 -9.96 1.66 -4.47
C LEU A 156 -10.80 2.39 -3.43
N PHE A 157 -10.53 3.67 -3.19
CA PHE A 157 -11.32 4.47 -2.27
C PHE A 157 -12.79 4.58 -2.73
N LEU A 158 -13.03 4.84 -4.02
CA LEU A 158 -14.38 4.92 -4.57
C LEU A 158 -15.11 3.57 -4.51
N ILE A 159 -14.42 2.48 -4.85
CA ILE A 159 -14.99 1.12 -4.80
C ILE A 159 -15.43 0.76 -3.38
N ASN A 160 -14.65 1.10 -2.36
CA ASN A 160 -14.99 0.76 -0.98
C ASN A 160 -16.03 1.69 -0.34
N ILE A 161 -16.46 2.76 -1.03
CA ILE A 161 -17.55 3.64 -0.58
C ILE A 161 -18.90 3.22 -1.16
N LEU A 162 -18.90 2.63 -2.36
CA LEU A 162 -20.09 2.12 -3.05
C LEU A 162 -20.63 0.86 -2.36
#